data_AF-A0A9N9SIF1-F1
#
_entry.id   AF-A0A9N9SIF1-F1
#
_cell.length_a   1.000
_cell.length_b   1.000
_cell.length_c   1.000
_cell.angle_alpha   90.00
_cell.angle_beta   90.00
_cell.angle_gamma   90.00
#
_symmetry.space_group_name_H-M   'P 1'
#
loop_
_entity.id
_entity.type
_entity.pdbx_description
1 polymer ?
#
loop_
_entity_poly.entity_id
_entity_poly.type
_entity_poly.pdbx_seq_one_letter_code
_entity_poly.pdbx_strand_id
1 'polypeptide(L)'
;MELYWMVGNDGMKRNMAHDSSEFLGFLLNKLQDQENAFNFFCNFSEEKGEAFTTLVQTFFNSKMLTVSRCLVCGTESDRVDLFRELQLSFPNTNYSENQTVQSLRDYFFEPEKLTEDNQ
;
A
#
# COMPACT_ATOMS: atom_id res chain seq x y z
N MET A 1 36.14 -19.75 -0.04
CA MET A 1 34.88 -20.18 0.61
C MET A 1 33.95 -18.98 0.55
N GLU A 2 33.38 -18.74 -0.63
CA GLU A 2 32.48 -17.61 -0.85
C GLU A 2 31.09 -17.99 -0.34
N LEU A 3 30.56 -17.15 0.55
CA LEU A 3 29.23 -17.30 1.13
C LEU A 3 28.18 -17.10 0.04
N TYR A 4 27.87 -18.18 -0.67
CA TYR A 4 26.76 -18.29 -1.62
C TYR A 4 25.46 -18.55 -0.86
N TRP A 5 25.11 -17.66 0.06
CA TRP A 5 23.75 -17.61 0.60
C TRP A 5 23.15 -16.27 0.23
N MET A 6 21.93 -16.32 -0.32
CA MET A 6 21.07 -15.20 -0.68
C MET A 6 21.39 -14.55 -2.05
N VAL A 7 21.21 -15.34 -3.11
CA VAL A 7 20.49 -14.81 -4.27
C VAL A 7 19.03 -14.70 -3.80
N GLY A 8 18.63 -13.50 -3.36
CA GLY A 8 17.22 -13.23 -3.11
C GLY A 8 16.47 -13.46 -4.40
N ASN A 9 15.51 -14.39 -4.40
CA ASN A 9 14.70 -14.76 -5.55
C ASN A 9 13.63 -13.67 -5.88
N ASP A 10 13.90 -12.43 -5.47
CA ASP A 10 12.89 -11.45 -5.07
C ASP A 10 13.05 -10.11 -5.84
N GLY A 11 13.70 -10.11 -7.01
CA GLY A 11 13.85 -8.92 -7.87
C GLY A 11 14.89 -7.89 -7.41
N MET A 12 15.20 -7.82 -6.11
CA MET A 12 16.16 -6.88 -5.53
C MET A 12 17.61 -7.36 -5.70
N LYS A 13 18.26 -6.91 -6.78
CA LYS A 13 19.65 -7.26 -7.11
C LYS A 13 20.65 -6.43 -6.31
N ARG A 14 21.67 -7.08 -5.75
CA ARG A 14 22.80 -6.41 -5.07
C ARG A 14 23.54 -5.49 -6.03
N ASN A 15 24.05 -4.38 -5.51
CA ASN A 15 24.84 -3.37 -6.24
C ASN A 15 24.11 -2.69 -7.41
N MET A 16 22.77 -2.69 -7.39
CA MET A 16 21.93 -1.90 -8.28
C MET A 16 21.17 -0.85 -7.48
N ALA A 17 20.90 0.31 -8.09
CA ALA A 17 19.99 1.30 -7.52
C ALA A 17 18.55 0.78 -7.61
N HIS A 18 17.77 1.01 -6.55
CA HIS A 18 16.37 0.60 -6.43
C HIS A 18 15.53 1.75 -5.88
N ASP A 19 14.22 1.69 -6.12
CA ASP A 19 13.27 2.62 -5.50
C ASP A 19 13.10 2.29 -4.01
N SER A 20 13.26 3.29 -3.14
CA SER A 20 13.15 3.11 -1.69
C SER A 20 11.73 2.74 -1.24
N SER A 21 10.70 3.22 -1.94
CA SER A 21 9.30 2.88 -1.64
C SER A 21 8.98 1.43 -2.01
N GLU A 22 9.52 0.95 -3.13
CA GLU A 22 9.42 -0.46 -3.53
C GLU A 22 10.11 -1.37 -2.49
N PHE A 23 11.31 -0.99 -2.04
CA PHE A 23 12.02 -1.72 -1.00
C PHE A 23 11.27 -1.73 0.34
N LEU A 24 10.66 -0.61 0.74
CA LEU A 24 9.84 -0.53 1.96
C LEU A 24 8.62 -1.46 1.86
N GLY A 25 7.91 -1.43 0.73
CA GLY A 25 6.79 -2.33 0.47
C GLY A 25 7.20 -3.80 0.57
N PHE A 26 8.33 -4.15 -0.04
CA PHE A 26 8.92 -5.48 0.06
C PHE A 26 9.22 -5.89 1.51
N LEU A 27 9.88 -5.02 2.28
CA LEU A 27 10.24 -5.29 3.67
C LEU A 27 8.99 -5.53 4.54
N LEU A 28 7.99 -4.66 4.42
CA LEU A 28 6.75 -4.79 5.19
C LEU A 28 6.00 -6.08 4.83
N ASN A 29 6.01 -6.50 3.56
CA ASN A 29 5.43 -7.78 3.16
C ASN A 29 6.20 -8.96 3.77
N LYS A 30 7.53 -8.94 3.76
CA LYS A 30 8.33 -10.02 4.38
C LYS A 30 8.09 -10.13 5.89
N LEU A 31 8.02 -9.00 6.60
CA LEU A 31 7.73 -8.99 8.04
C LEU A 31 6.33 -9.54 8.33
N GLN A 32 5.33 -9.09 7.55
CA GLN A 32 3.97 -9.61 7.62
C GLN A 32 3.92 -11.13 7.41
N ASP A 33 4.60 -11.64 6.38
CA ASP A 33 4.60 -13.07 6.05
C ASP A 33 5.27 -13.91 7.13
N GLN A 34 6.36 -13.41 7.73
CA GLN A 34 7.03 -14.06 8.85
C GLN A 34 6.15 -14.15 10.09
N GLU A 35 5.46 -13.05 10.45
CA GLU A 35 4.52 -13.05 11.58
C GLU A 35 3.31 -13.94 11.31
N ASN A 36 2.78 -13.94 10.08
CA ASN A 36 1.69 -14.82 9.68
C ASN A 36 2.09 -16.30 9.80
N ALA A 37 3.30 -16.66 9.36
CA ALA A 37 3.82 -18.02 9.47
C ALA A 37 4.00 -18.44 10.94
N PHE A 38 4.47 -17.52 11.79
CA PHE A 38 4.58 -17.75 13.23
C PHE A 38 3.21 -17.93 13.89
N ASN A 39 2.25 -17.04 13.62
CA ASN A 39 0.88 -17.13 14.12
C ASN A 39 0.20 -18.43 13.67
N PHE A 40 0.41 -18.84 12.42
CA PHE A 40 -0.10 -20.12 11.91
C PHE A 40 0.45 -21.31 12.71
N PHE A 41 1.73 -21.30 13.08
CA PHE A 41 2.35 -22.36 13.87
C PHE A 41 1.81 -22.41 15.31
N CYS A 42 1.57 -21.25 15.94
CA CYS A 42 1.02 -21.17 17.30
C CYS A 42 -0.48 -21.47 17.39
N ASN A 43 -1.26 -21.18 16.33
CA ASN A 43 -2.70 -21.46 16.26
C ASN A 43 -3.06 -22.96 16.35
N PHE A 44 -2.09 -23.86 16.19
CA PHE A 44 -2.28 -25.29 16.45
C PHE A 44 -2.37 -25.63 17.95
N SER A 45 -2.11 -24.67 18.85
CA SER A 45 -2.03 -24.90 20.30
C SER A 45 -3.20 -24.32 21.11
N GLU A 46 -4.03 -23.43 20.56
CA GLU A 46 -5.19 -22.84 21.28
C GLU A 46 -6.44 -22.70 20.39
N GLU A 47 -7.55 -23.30 20.80
CA GLU A 47 -8.88 -23.13 20.21
C GLU A 47 -9.53 -21.80 20.66
N LYS A 48 -9.13 -20.65 20.11
CA LYS A 48 -9.96 -19.43 20.10
C LYS A 48 -9.75 -18.63 18.83
N GLY A 49 -10.80 -18.52 18.02
CA GLY A 49 -10.80 -17.90 16.70
C GLY A 49 -10.78 -16.37 16.70
N GLU A 50 -9.79 -15.76 17.35
CA GLU A 50 -9.48 -14.34 17.15
C GLU A 50 -8.39 -14.23 16.09
N ALA A 51 -8.67 -13.49 15.00
CA ALA A 51 -7.70 -13.31 13.93
C ALA A 51 -6.52 -12.47 14.46
N PHE A 52 -5.36 -13.11 14.62
CA PHE A 52 -4.15 -12.43 15.05
C PHE A 52 -3.76 -11.35 14.02
N THR A 53 -3.79 -10.09 14.44
CA THR A 53 -3.28 -8.97 13.65
C THR A 53 -1.76 -8.89 13.82
N THR A 54 -1.04 -8.74 12.72
CA THR A 54 0.41 -8.52 12.73
C THR A 54 0.76 -7.10 13.16
N LEU A 55 2.03 -6.88 13.51
CA LEU A 55 2.56 -5.54 13.79
C LEU A 55 2.43 -4.65 12.56
N VAL A 56 2.71 -5.19 11.37
CA VAL A 56 2.58 -4.42 10.12
C VAL A 56 1.13 -3.95 9.90
N GLN A 57 0.14 -4.84 10.13
CA GLN A 57 -1.27 -4.44 10.08
C GLN A 57 -1.61 -3.41 11.17
N THR A 58 -1.11 -3.61 12.38
CA THR A 58 -1.44 -2.75 13.52
C THR A 58 -0.91 -1.32 13.35
N PHE A 59 0.31 -1.17 12.84
CA PHE A 59 0.97 0.14 12.77
C PHE A 59 0.85 0.84 11.42
N PHE A 60 0.75 0.08 10.32
CA PHE A 60 0.80 0.68 8.98
C PHE A 60 -0.53 0.57 8.22
N ASN A 61 -1.42 -0.37 8.53
CA ASN A 61 -2.68 -0.44 7.79
C ASN A 61 -3.65 0.67 8.22
N SER A 62 -3.97 1.51 7.24
CA SER A 62 -5.06 2.49 7.29
C SER A 62 -6.18 2.09 6.33
N LYS A 63 -7.34 2.76 6.42
CA LYS A 63 -8.52 2.50 5.58
C LYS A 63 -8.84 3.71 4.72
N MET A 64 -9.09 3.49 3.43
CA MET A 64 -9.54 4.51 2.48
C MET A 64 -10.90 4.13 1.93
N LEU A 65 -11.85 5.06 1.93
CA LEU A 65 -13.14 4.91 1.27
C LEU A 65 -13.08 5.58 -0.10
N THR A 66 -13.20 4.78 -1.15
CA THR A 66 -13.36 5.25 -2.52
C THR A 66 -14.83 5.16 -2.90
N VAL A 67 -15.43 6.28 -3.29
CA VAL A 67 -16.82 6.36 -3.74
C VAL A 67 -16.83 6.63 -5.24
N SER A 68 -17.40 5.72 -6.03
CA SER A 68 -17.61 5.92 -7.46
C SER A 68 -19.08 6.17 -7.75
N ARG A 69 -19.37 7.19 -8.57
CA ARG A 69 -20.73 7.53 -8.99
C ARG A 69 -20.84 7.45 -10.51
N CYS A 70 -21.76 6.63 -10.99
CA CYS A 70 -22.06 6.58 -12.41
C CYS A 70 -22.75 7.89 -12.85
N LEU A 71 -22.17 8.57 -13.84
CA LEU A 71 -22.74 9.81 -14.37
C LEU A 71 -23.96 9.60 -15.29
N VAL A 72 -24.30 8.35 -15.67
CA VAL A 72 -25.44 8.02 -16.53
C VAL A 72 -26.68 7.64 -15.71
N CYS A 73 -26.54 6.71 -14.76
CA CYS A 73 -27.66 6.21 -13.95
C CYS A 73 -27.69 6.74 -12.52
N GLY A 74 -26.63 7.44 -12.07
CA GLY A 74 -26.53 7.97 -10.71
C GLY A 74 -26.22 6.93 -9.63
N THR A 75 -26.07 5.65 -9.97
CA THR A 75 -25.71 4.60 -9.00
C THR A 75 -24.34 4.89 -8.37
N GLU A 76 -24.28 4.75 -7.06
CA GLU A 76 -23.06 4.88 -6.25
C GLU A 76 -22.55 3.50 -5.83
N SER A 77 -21.23 3.35 -5.79
CA SER A 77 -20.56 2.18 -5.28
C SER A 77 -19.43 2.61 -4.34
N ASP A 78 -19.38 1.97 -3.19
CA ASP A 78 -18.39 2.24 -2.16
C ASP A 78 -17.39 1.08 -2.10
N ARG A 79 -16.11 1.41 -2.04
CA ARG A 79 -15.02 0.44 -1.84
C ARG A 79 -14.13 0.89 -0.69
N VAL A 80 -13.94 0.03 0.30
CA VAL A 80 -12.99 0.27 1.39
C VAL A 80 -11.71 -0.49 1.09
N ASP A 81 -10.63 0.24 0.86
CA ASP A 81 -9.30 -0.30 0.60
C ASP A 81 -8.40 -0.12 1.82
N LEU A 82 -7.51 -1.09 2.05
CA LEU A 82 -6.43 -0.95 3.04
C LEU A 82 -5.20 -0.38 2.35
N PHE A 83 -4.55 0.59 2.99
CA PHE A 83 -3.32 1.19 2.48
C PHE A 83 -2.27 1.31 3.59
N ARG A 84 -0.99 1.34 3.19
CA ARG A 84 0.16 1.52 4.11
C ARG A 84 0.88 2.84 3.91
N GLU A 85 0.72 3.44 2.74
CA GLU A 85 1.30 4.72 2.35
C GLU A 85 0.33 5.47 1.44
N LEU A 86 0.50 6.79 1.35
CA LEU A 86 -0.19 7.65 0.40
C LEU A 86 0.82 8.10 -0.67
N GLN A 87 0.57 7.73 -1.92
CA GLN A 87 1.38 8.15 -3.05
C GLN A 87 0.87 9.49 -3.57
N LEU A 88 1.44 10.56 -3.04
CA LEU A 88 1.03 11.92 -3.38
C LEU A 88 1.62 12.36 -4.71
N SER A 89 0.74 12.67 -5.66
CA SER A 89 1.13 13.14 -6.99
C SER A 89 1.22 14.65 -7.06
N PHE A 90 2.13 15.15 -7.91
CA PHE A 90 2.26 16.56 -8.20
C PHE A 90 1.16 16.99 -9.19
N PRO A 91 0.41 18.07 -8.93
CA PRO A 91 -0.59 18.56 -9.88
C PRO A 91 0.08 19.09 -11.16
N ASN A 92 -0.59 18.89 -12.30
CA ASN A 92 -0.10 19.30 -13.63
C ASN A 92 -0.16 20.82 -13.91
N THR A 93 -0.61 21.63 -12.94
CA THR A 93 -0.71 23.09 -13.07
C THR A 93 0.66 23.75 -12.90
N ASN A 94 0.95 24.73 -13.77
CA ASN A 94 2.25 25.40 -13.92
C ASN A 94 3.03 25.63 -12.59
N TYR A 95 4.27 25.15 -12.59
CA TYR A 95 5.30 25.05 -11.53
C TYR A 95 5.68 26.34 -10.75
N SER A 96 4.73 27.14 -10.27
CA SER A 96 5.08 28.42 -9.59
C SER A 96 4.55 28.60 -8.18
N GLU A 97 3.76 27.66 -7.65
CA GLU A 97 3.21 27.78 -6.29
C GLU A 97 3.97 26.88 -5.30
N ASN A 98 4.18 27.40 -4.09
CA ASN A 98 4.82 26.68 -2.99
C ASN A 98 3.97 25.46 -2.63
N GLN A 99 4.30 24.30 -3.20
CA GLN A 99 3.62 23.06 -2.88
C GLN A 99 4.02 22.60 -1.48
N THR A 100 3.02 22.34 -0.66
CA THR A 100 3.18 21.81 0.68
C THR A 100 2.67 20.37 0.72
N VAL A 101 3.06 19.60 1.73
CA VAL A 101 2.48 18.26 1.93
C VAL A 101 0.96 18.36 2.09
N GLN A 102 0.46 19.44 2.69
CA GLN A 102 -0.98 19.68 2.84
C GLN A 102 -1.65 19.87 1.47
N SER A 103 -1.08 20.69 0.58
CA SER A 103 -1.67 20.88 -0.76
C SER A 103 -1.65 19.59 -1.58
N LEU A 104 -0.60 18.78 -1.47
CA LEU A 104 -0.52 17.49 -2.17
C LEU A 104 -1.53 16.47 -1.62
N ARG A 105 -1.74 16.46 -0.30
CA ARG A 105 -2.80 15.67 0.33
C ARG A 105 -4.18 16.12 -0.13
N ASP A 106 -4.43 17.42 -0.18
CA ASP A 106 -5.72 17.96 -0.57
C ASP A 106 -6.00 17.63 -2.05
N TYR A 107 -5.00 17.77 -2.92
CA TYR A 107 -5.04 17.32 -4.31
C TYR A 107 -5.34 15.82 -4.45
N PHE A 108 -4.71 14.98 -3.63
CA PHE A 108 -4.94 13.53 -3.64
C PHE A 108 -6.41 13.16 -3.37
N PHE A 109 -7.14 13.96 -2.58
CA PHE A 109 -8.55 13.72 -2.25
C PHE A 109 -9.54 14.46 -3.15
N GLU A 110 -9.07 15.13 -4.21
CA GLU A 110 -9.97 15.79 -5.15
C GLU A 110 -10.76 14.76 -5.97
N PRO A 111 -12.06 15.01 -6.25
CA PRO A 111 -12.84 14.14 -7.10
C PRO A 111 -12.29 14.08 -8.52
N GLU A 112 -11.99 12.87 -9.00
CA GLU A 112 -11.55 12.64 -10.36
C GLU A 112 -12.72 12.22 -11.26
N LYS A 113 -12.74 12.76 -12.49
CA LYS A 113 -13.68 12.32 -13.52
C LYS A 113 -13.03 11.25 -14.38
N LEU A 114 -13.48 10.02 -14.22
CA LEU A 114 -13.06 8.89 -15.04
C LEU A 114 -13.67 8.97 -16.44
N THR A 115 -12.82 9.02 -17.48
CA THR A 115 -13.21 9.13 -18.89
C THR A 115 -12.42 8.18 -19.77
N GLU A 116 -12.96 7.82 -20.93
CA GLU A 116 -12.30 6.99 -21.95
C GLU A 116 -11.88 5.61 -21.40
N ASP A 117 -10.60 5.25 -21.52
CA ASP A 117 -10.05 3.97 -21.09
C ASP A 117 -10.09 3.74 -19.58
N ASN A 118 -10.44 4.77 -18.80
CA ASN A 118 -10.50 4.72 -17.34
C ASN A 118 -11.93 4.55 -16.79
N GLN A 119 -12.93 4.25 -17.65
CA GLN A 119 -14.34 4.02 -17.25
C GLN A 119 -14.60 2.67 -16.56
#